data_AF-A0A6L3Z6Y8-F1
#
_entry.id   AF-A0A6L3Z6Y8-F1
#
_cell.length_a   1.000
_cell.length_b   1.000
_cell.length_c   1.000
_cell.angle_alpha   90.00
_cell.angle_beta   90.00
_cell.angle_gamma   90.00
#
_symmetry.space_group_name_H-M   'P 1'
#
loop_
_entity.id
_entity.type
_entity.pdbx_description
1 polymer ?
#
loop_
_entity_poly.entity_id
_entity_poly.type
_entity_poly.pdbx_seq_one_letter_code
_entity_poly.pdbx_strand_id
1 'polypeptide(L)'
;MARIIANALRDRVRLEKREEVDDGYGNTYGQWVAQFERDACILPSKGGETVIASRLQEVQPALILVRYDAETATITAAWRLIETRSGTVYNIRTSADMERRGRFITMLCESGVAT
;
A
#
# COMPACT_ATOMS: atom_id res chain seq x y z
N MET A 1 14.30 6.66 -14.78
CA MET A 1 13.60 5.58 -14.05
C MET A 1 14.58 5.07 -12.99
N ALA A 2 14.27 5.24 -11.70
CA ALA A 2 15.21 4.90 -10.62
C ALA A 2 15.59 3.41 -10.69
N ARG A 3 16.88 3.10 -10.57
CA ARG A 3 17.39 1.73 -10.57
C ARG A 3 16.88 1.02 -9.31
N ILE A 4 15.88 0.16 -9.44
CA ILE A 4 15.43 -0.71 -8.36
C ILE A 4 16.52 -1.78 -8.18
N ILE A 5 17.41 -1.56 -7.22
CA ILE A 5 18.43 -2.53 -6.81
C ILE A 5 17.85 -3.46 -5.73
N ALA A 6 18.40 -4.66 -5.55
CA ALA A 6 17.92 -5.62 -4.56
C ALA A 6 17.87 -5.06 -3.11
N ASN A 7 18.67 -4.02 -2.82
CA ASN A 7 18.69 -3.29 -1.55
C ASN A 7 17.71 -2.10 -1.48
N ALA A 8 16.77 -1.98 -2.43
CA ALA A 8 15.77 -0.93 -2.44
C ALA A 8 14.61 -1.21 -1.46
N LEU A 9 14.37 -2.49 -1.15
CA LEU A 9 13.37 -2.96 -0.18
C LEU A 9 13.90 -2.78 1.25
N ARG A 10 14.02 -1.53 1.70
CA ARG A 10 14.54 -1.19 3.04
C ARG A 10 13.44 -0.90 4.06
N ASP A 11 12.23 -0.68 3.56
CA ASP A 11 11.07 -0.32 4.36
C ASP A 11 10.26 -1.60 4.63
N ARG A 12 9.67 -1.73 5.81
CA ARG A 12 8.79 -2.86 6.13
C ARG A 12 7.35 -2.40 6.19
N VAL A 13 6.50 -3.13 5.49
CA VAL A 13 5.07 -2.83 5.42
C VAL A 13 4.27 -4.04 5.84
N ARG A 14 3.26 -3.79 6.66
CA ARG A 14 2.24 -4.74 7.09
C ARG A 14 1.04 -4.56 6.19
N LEU A 15 0.56 -5.65 5.63
CA LEU A 15 -0.63 -5.67 4.79
C LEU A 15 -1.81 -6.14 5.60
N GLU A 16 -2.87 -5.34 5.57
CA GLU A 16 -4.10 -5.62 6.27
C GLU A 16 -5.25 -5.66 5.28
N LYS A 17 -6.06 -6.70 5.38
CA LYS A 17 -7.25 -6.91 4.56
C LYS A 17 -8.47 -6.49 5.38
N ARG A 18 -9.41 -5.80 4.74
CA ARG A 18 -10.72 -5.56 5.35
C ARG A 18 -11.53 -6.84 5.32
N GLU A 19 -11.88 -7.34 6.50
CA GLU A 19 -12.76 -8.49 6.68
C GLU A 19 -14.03 -8.04 7.38
N GLU A 20 -15.18 -8.44 6.85
CA GLU A 20 -16.47 -8.21 7.46
C GLU A 20 -16.68 -9.30 8.51
N VAL A 21 -16.65 -8.90 9.78
CA VAL A 21 -16.91 -9.82 10.88
C VAL A 21 -18.28 -9.51 11.45
N ASP A 22 -19.07 -10.58 11.56
CA ASP A 22 -20.36 -10.57 12.22
C ASP A 22 -20.14 -10.66 13.73
N ASP A 23 -20.74 -9.73 14.48
CA ASP A 23 -20.68 -9.70 15.94
C ASP A 23 -21.62 -10.72 16.60
N GLY A 24 -22.27 -11.60 15.82
CA GLY A 24 -23.32 -12.51 16.31
C GLY A 24 -24.65 -11.82 16.68
N TYR A 25 -24.69 -10.48 16.66
CA TYR A 25 -25.85 -9.65 16.99
C TYR A 25 -26.51 -9.00 15.75
N GLY A 26 -26.18 -9.45 14.54
CA GLY A 26 -26.76 -8.95 13.30
C GLY A 26 -26.17 -7.62 12.79
N ASN A 27 -25.05 -7.18 13.37
CA ASN A 27 -24.24 -6.08 12.88
C ASN A 27 -22.91 -6.61 12.34
N THR A 28 -22.63 -6.36 11.06
CA THR A 28 -21.33 -6.63 10.44
C THR A 28 -20.47 -5.38 10.56
N TYR A 29 -19.28 -5.51 11.17
CA TYR A 29 -18.28 -4.44 11.14
C TYR A 29 -17.08 -4.87 10.31
N GLY A 30 -16.57 -3.92 9.51
CA GLY A 30 -15.34 -4.13 8.74
C GLY A 30 -14.14 -3.96 9.65
N GLN A 31 -13.50 -5.07 10.05
CA GLN A 31 -12.24 -5.05 10.77
C GLN A 31 -11.06 -5.20 9.80
N TRP A 32 -9.96 -4.53 10.13
CA TRP A 32 -8.72 -4.68 9.37
C TRP A 32 -7.90 -5.79 10.01
N VAL A 33 -7.80 -6.91 9.31
CA VAL A 33 -7.08 -8.08 9.76
C VAL A 33 -5.73 -8.11 9.06
N ALA A 34 -4.66 -8.06 9.85
CA ALA A 34 -3.31 -8.21 9.32
C ALA A 34 -3.10 -9.59 8.74
N GLN A 35 -2.73 -9.62 7.46
CA GLN A 35 -2.48 -10.85 6.73
C GLN A 35 -1.01 -11.24 6.83
N PHE A 36 -0.11 -10.36 6.40
CA PHE A 36 1.33 -10.61 6.40
C PHE A 36 2.15 -9.32 6.34
N GLU A 37 3.44 -9.44 6.65
CA GLU A 37 4.43 -8.36 6.55
C GLU A 37 5.43 -8.68 5.45
N ARG A 38 5.83 -7.65 4.70
CA ARG A 38 6.85 -7.76 3.64
C ARG A 38 7.74 -6.53 3.59
N ASP A 39 8.93 -6.72 3.04
CA ASP A 39 9.81 -5.63 2.70
C ASP A 39 9.33 -4.96 1.41
N ALA A 40 9.33 -3.64 1.41
CA ALA A 40 8.86 -2.76 0.36
C ALA A 40 9.84 -1.60 0.14
N CYS A 41 9.70 -0.95 -1.01
CA CYS A 41 10.34 0.32 -1.30
C CYS A 41 9.26 1.37 -1.41
N ILE A 42 9.23 2.32 -0.48
CA ILE A 42 8.25 3.41 -0.47
C ILE A 42 8.88 4.62 -1.16
N LEU A 43 8.27 5.01 -2.27
CA LEU A 43 8.64 6.17 -3.08
C LEU A 43 7.53 7.22 -2.95
N PRO A 44 7.60 8.11 -1.93
CA PRO A 44 6.63 9.19 -1.83
C PRO A 44 6.76 10.11 -3.06
N SER A 45 5.63 10.42 -3.70
CA SER A 45 5.62 11.30 -4.86
C SER A 45 5.84 12.74 -4.42
N LYS A 46 7.11 13.20 -4.46
CA LYS A 46 7.51 14.50 -3.87
C LYS A 46 7.42 15.71 -4.80
N GLY A 47 7.02 15.60 -6.06
CA GLY A 47 6.92 16.79 -6.91
C GLY A 47 6.73 16.50 -8.39
N GLY A 48 5.47 16.54 -8.82
CA GLY A 48 5.03 16.85 -10.17
C GLY A 48 3.78 17.71 -10.00
N GLU A 49 3.45 18.58 -10.95
CA GLU A 49 2.42 19.64 -10.81
C GLU A 49 1.05 19.16 -10.27
N THR A 50 0.74 17.86 -10.39
CA THR A 50 -0.41 17.17 -9.77
C THR A 50 -0.40 17.11 -8.23
N VAL A 51 0.77 17.15 -7.57
CA VAL A 51 0.91 17.09 -6.10
C VAL A 51 0.40 18.37 -5.42
N ILE A 52 0.34 19.48 -6.16
CA ILE A 52 -0.14 20.77 -5.64
C ILE A 52 -1.66 20.72 -5.39
N ALA A 53 -2.41 20.00 -6.24
CA ALA A 53 -3.84 19.77 -6.06
C ALA A 53 -4.14 18.80 -4.90
N SER A 54 -3.37 17.73 -4.75
CA SER A 54 -3.59 16.76 -3.66
C SER A 54 -3.22 17.28 -2.27
N ARG A 55 -2.33 18.28 -2.15
CA ARG A 55 -2.09 19.01 -0.88
C ARG A 55 -3.33 19.73 -0.37
N LEU A 56 -4.21 20.18 -1.27
CA LEU A 56 -5.48 20.82 -0.90
C LEU A 56 -6.47 19.81 -0.27
N GLN A 57 -6.27 18.52 -0.52
CA GLN A 57 -7.08 17.42 0.02
C GLN A 57 -6.35 16.61 1.10
N GLU A 58 -5.16 17.05 1.54
CA GLU A 58 -4.30 16.35 2.54
C GLU A 58 -3.88 14.92 2.12
N VAL A 59 -4.13 14.52 0.87
CA VAL A 59 -3.77 13.20 0.35
C VAL A 59 -2.38 13.25 -0.27
N GLN A 60 -1.48 12.38 0.18
CA GLN A 60 -0.13 12.22 -0.34
C GLN A 60 -0.02 10.89 -1.10
N PRO A 61 0.04 10.90 -2.44
CA PRO A 61 0.27 9.68 -3.20
C PRO A 61 1.71 9.19 -3.02
N ALA A 62 1.84 7.89 -2.77
CA ALA A 62 3.09 7.17 -2.63
C ALA A 62 3.08 5.91 -3.52
N LEU A 63 4.17 5.71 -4.25
CA LEU A 63 4.40 4.48 -5.00
C LEU A 63 5.11 3.49 -4.09
N ILE A 64 4.49 2.34 -3.86
CA ILE A 64 5.06 1.27 -3.04
C ILE A 64 5.38 0.09 -3.96
N LEU A 65 6.65 -0.31 -3.96
CA LEU A 65 7.13 -1.46 -4.73
C LEU A 65 7.40 -2.61 -3.76
N VAL A 66 6.77 -3.76 -3.99
CA VAL A 66 7.04 -5.01 -3.24
C VAL A 66 7.56 -6.07 -4.18
N ARG A 67 8.26 -7.07 -3.63
CA ARG A 67 8.66 -8.24 -4.42
C ARG A 67 7.42 -9.00 -4.90
N TYR A 68 7.47 -9.47 -6.15
CA TYR A 68 6.43 -10.35 -6.67
C TYR A 68 6.50 -11.71 -5.96
N ASP A 69 5.39 -12.11 -5.35
CA ASP A 69 5.20 -13.35 -4.61
C ASP A 69 3.74 -13.81 -4.79
N ALA A 70 3.46 -15.08 -4.54
CA ALA A 70 2.10 -15.60 -4.57
C ALA A 70 1.19 -14.87 -3.58
N GLU A 71 1.70 -14.50 -2.40
CA GLU A 71 0.96 -13.73 -1.40
C GLU A 71 0.70 -12.29 -1.89
N THR A 72 1.72 -11.62 -2.44
CA THR A 72 1.57 -10.23 -2.90
C THR A 72 0.72 -10.11 -4.17
N ALA A 73 0.61 -11.18 -4.97
CA ALA A 73 -0.29 -11.25 -6.10
C ALA A 73 -1.78 -11.24 -5.69
N THR A 74 -2.10 -11.58 -4.43
CA THR A 74 -3.47 -11.54 -3.89
C THR A 74 -3.90 -10.15 -3.42
N ILE A 75 -2.97 -9.19 -3.40
CA ILE A 75 -3.22 -7.82 -2.95
C ILE A 75 -4.17 -7.11 -3.91
N THR A 76 -5.26 -6.58 -3.37
CA THR A 76 -6.26 -5.80 -4.11
C THR A 76 -6.48 -4.45 -3.43
N ALA A 77 -7.25 -3.55 -4.07
CA ALA A 77 -7.61 -2.25 -3.51
C ALA A 77 -8.47 -2.32 -2.22
N ALA A 78 -8.95 -3.51 -1.82
CA ALA A 78 -9.63 -3.73 -0.54
C ALA A 78 -8.65 -3.85 0.66
N TRP A 79 -7.34 -3.81 0.39
CA TRP A 79 -6.28 -3.94 1.36
C TRP A 79 -5.67 -2.58 1.66
N ARG A 80 -5.06 -2.44 2.84
CA ARG A 80 -4.24 -1.28 3.21
C ARG A 80 -2.85 -1.72 3.62
N LEU A 81 -1.88 -0.84 3.40
CA LEU A 81 -0.51 -1.01 3.88
C LEU A 81 -0.29 -0.14 5.11
N ILE A 82 0.40 -0.67 6.11
CA ILE A 82 0.89 0.09 7.26
C ILE A 82 2.39 -0.06 7.31
N GLU A 83 3.09 1.06 7.26
CA GLU A 83 4.54 1.09 7.40
C GLU A 83 4.90 0.87 8.87
N THR A 84 5.61 -0.22 9.20
CA THR A 84 5.79 -0.65 10.60
C THR A 84 6.74 0.23 11.40
N ARG A 85 7.60 1.01 10.74
CA ARG A 85 8.63 1.84 11.37
C ARG A 85 8.11 3.23 11.72
N SER A 86 7.36 3.86 10.83
CA SER A 86 6.75 5.19 11.01
C SER A 86 5.29 5.11 11.48
N GLY A 87 4.63 3.96 11.35
CA GLY A 87 3.20 3.79 11.65
C GLY A 87 2.27 4.40 10.60
N THR A 88 2.79 4.81 9.44
CA THR A 88 2.00 5.49 8.41
C THR A 88 1.09 4.50 7.68
N VAL A 89 -0.20 4.83 7.62
CA VAL A 89 -1.19 4.05 6.88
C VAL A 89 -1.29 4.56 5.44
N TYR A 90 -1.25 3.64 4.51
CA TYR A 90 -1.33 3.85 3.07
C TYR A 90 -2.50 3.04 2.51
N ASN A 91 -3.49 3.71 1.94
CA ASN A 91 -4.61 3.04 1.28
C ASN A 91 -4.21 2.66 -0.15
N ILE A 92 -4.42 1.40 -0.55
CA ILE A 92 -4.09 0.93 -1.89
C ILE A 92 -5.19 1.39 -2.86
N ARG A 93 -4.82 2.12 -3.91
CA ARG A 93 -5.76 2.52 -4.96
C ARG A 93 -5.75 1.56 -6.14
N THR A 94 -4.54 1.13 -6.53
CA THR A 94 -4.38 0.15 -7.58
C THR A 94 -3.07 -0.61 -7.39
N SER A 95 -3.11 -1.91 -7.65
CA SER A 95 -1.96 -2.81 -7.65
C SER A 95 -1.77 -3.37 -9.06
N ALA A 96 -0.58 -3.19 -9.64
CA ALA A 96 -0.27 -3.70 -10.97
C ALA A 96 1.22 -4.03 -11.13
N ASP A 97 1.54 -5.08 -11.88
CA ASP A 97 2.90 -5.36 -12.35
C ASP A 97 3.26 -4.39 -13.48
N MET A 98 3.64 -3.16 -13.14
CA MET A 98 4.03 -2.16 -14.14
C MET A 98 5.35 -2.50 -14.84
N GLU A 99 6.22 -3.31 -14.22
CA GLU A 99 7.49 -3.70 -14.83
C GLU A 99 7.31 -4.79 -15.91
N ARG A 100 6.17 -5.50 -15.94
CA ARG A 100 5.88 -6.64 -16.84
C ARG A 100 6.98 -7.69 -16.85
N ARG A 101 7.75 -7.76 -15.77
CA ARG A 101 8.90 -8.66 -15.58
C ARG A 101 8.64 -9.67 -14.46
N GLY A 102 7.52 -9.57 -13.75
CA GLY A 102 7.18 -10.47 -12.63
C GLY A 102 8.22 -10.42 -11.50
N ARG A 103 8.93 -9.30 -11.35
CA ARG A 103 9.97 -9.12 -10.31
C ARG A 103 9.45 -8.32 -9.13
N PHE A 104 8.65 -7.29 -9.41
CA PHE A 104 8.12 -6.38 -8.42
C PHE A 104 6.70 -5.98 -8.78
N ILE A 105 5.82 -5.92 -7.78
CA ILE A 105 4.47 -5.37 -7.92
C ILE A 105 4.53 -3.91 -7.53
N THR A 106 4.01 -3.05 -8.41
CA THR A 106 3.88 -1.62 -8.16
C THR A 106 2.47 -1.33 -7.64
N MET A 107 2.40 -0.74 -6.47
CA MET A 107 1.16 -0.34 -5.84
C MET A 107 1.12 1.17 -5.72
N LEU A 108 0.08 1.77 -6.28
CA LEU A 108 -0.23 3.18 -6.08
C LEU A 108 -1.06 3.28 -4.82
N CYS A 109 -0.47 3.91 -3.80
CA CYS A 109 -1.09 4.07 -2.50
C CYS A 109 -1.18 5.54 -2.14
N GLU A 110 -2.06 5.86 -1.19
CA GLU A 110 -2.30 7.22 -0.74
C GLU A 110 -2.28 7.26 0.80
N SER A 111 -1.46 8.13 1.37
CA SER A 111 -1.43 8.43 2.81
C SER A 111 -2.14 9.75 3.10
N GLY A 112 -2.74 9.89 4.29
CA GLY A 112 -3.44 11.12 4.70
C GLY A 112 -4.94 11.14 4.37
N VAL A 113 -5.49 10.01 3.92
CA VAL A 113 -6.96 9.84 3.87
C VAL A 113 -7.43 9.64 5.30
N ALA A 114 -8.35 10.49 5.79
CA ALA A 114 -8.99 10.31 7.09
C ALA A 114 -9.58 8.89 7.15
N THR A 115 -9.07 8.07 8.07
CA THR A 115 -9.58 6.73 8.40
C THR A 115 -10.81 6.85 9.28
#